data_AF-A0A839TNU1-F1
#
_entry.id   AF-A0A839TNU1-F1
#
_cell.length_a   1.000
_cell.length_b   1.000
_cell.length_c   1.000
_cell.angle_alpha   90.00
_cell.angle_beta   90.00
_cell.angle_gamma   90.00
#
_symmetry.space_group_name_H-M   'P 1'
#
loop_
_entity.id
_entity.type
_entity.pdbx_description
1 polymer ?
#
loop_
_entity_poly.entity_id
_entity_poly.type
_entity_poly.pdbx_seq_one_letter_code
_entity_poly.pdbx_strand_id
1 'polypeptide(L)'
;MPTCPFYGSNIEEREHRYHCRFCDLELLDNEIQQNGSRKQISLDEPTSLEAAELSTRDLLGKDSYFLTCLLQLVRQERTISYHDYLLFFKKARHQEGDSLDDDRNAGRRYEYWTRKPWILGSVVVPFRRGSQMLICNQ
;
A
#
# COMPACT_ATOMS: atom_id res chain seq x y z
N MET A 1 0.50 9.05 -33.33
CA MET A 1 0.52 7.57 -33.47
C MET A 1 -0.21 6.99 -32.28
N PRO A 2 -1.26 6.17 -32.48
CA PRO A 2 -2.04 5.59 -31.38
C PRO A 2 -1.14 4.68 -30.55
N THR A 3 -1.20 4.86 -29.25
CA THR A 3 -0.25 4.29 -28.30
C THR A 3 -0.99 3.63 -27.14
N CYS A 4 -0.50 2.47 -26.68
CA CYS A 4 -0.97 1.81 -25.48
C CYS A 4 -0.73 2.69 -24.22
N PRO A 5 -1.77 2.95 -23.39
CA PRO A 5 -1.65 3.77 -22.19
C PRO A 5 -0.68 3.22 -21.14
N PHE A 6 -0.47 1.91 -21.09
CA PHE A 6 0.33 1.26 -20.04
C PHE A 6 1.80 1.13 -20.42
N TYR A 7 2.07 0.65 -21.63
CA TYR A 7 3.43 0.35 -22.06
C TYR A 7 4.06 1.49 -22.89
N GLY A 8 3.25 2.22 -23.66
CA GLY A 8 3.74 3.24 -24.58
C GLY A 8 4.13 2.70 -25.97
N SER A 9 3.75 1.47 -26.33
CA SER A 9 3.96 0.93 -27.68
C SER A 9 2.82 1.29 -28.64
N ASN A 10 3.11 1.16 -29.93
CA ASN A 10 2.07 1.17 -30.96
C ASN A 10 1.03 0.06 -30.72
N ILE A 11 -0.19 0.36 -31.10
CA ILE A 11 -1.36 -0.52 -30.99
C ILE A 11 -1.88 -0.85 -32.38
N GLU A 12 -2.42 -2.06 -32.52
CA GLU A 12 -3.01 -2.55 -33.77
C GLU A 12 -4.52 -2.46 -33.69
N GLU A 13 -5.14 -2.01 -34.78
CA GLU A 13 -6.59 -1.98 -34.90
C GLU A 13 -7.08 -3.30 -35.47
N ARG A 14 -7.99 -3.97 -34.76
CA ARG A 14 -8.69 -5.18 -35.20
C ARG A 14 -10.18 -5.01 -34.98
N GLU A 15 -10.95 -5.03 -36.06
CA GLU A 15 -12.43 -5.08 -36.02
C GLU A 15 -13.06 -4.06 -35.04
N HIS A 16 -12.62 -2.79 -35.08
CA HIS A 16 -13.08 -1.70 -34.20
C HIS A 16 -12.64 -1.83 -32.73
N ARG A 17 -11.56 -2.55 -32.47
CA ARG A 17 -10.88 -2.62 -31.16
C ARG A 17 -9.39 -2.38 -31.34
N TYR A 18 -8.78 -1.80 -30.31
CA TYR A 18 -7.33 -1.60 -30.28
C TYR A 18 -6.67 -2.66 -29.42
N HIS A 19 -5.71 -3.38 -29.99
CA HIS A 19 -4.98 -4.44 -29.29
C HIS A 19 -3.50 -4.10 -29.15
N CYS A 20 -3.01 -4.23 -27.92
CA CYS A 20 -1.60 -4.07 -27.58
C CYS A 20 -0.93 -5.45 -27.55
N ARG A 21 -0.12 -5.80 -28.56
CA ARG A 21 0.59 -7.09 -28.61
C ARG A 21 1.54 -7.34 -27.43
N PHE A 22 2.13 -6.29 -26.86
CA PHE A 22 3.10 -6.44 -25.78
C PHE A 22 2.44 -6.74 -24.43
N CYS A 23 1.36 -6.02 -24.14
CA CYS A 23 0.64 -6.12 -22.87
C CYS A 23 -0.59 -7.05 -22.96
N ASP A 24 -0.84 -7.60 -24.14
CA ASP A 24 -1.98 -8.46 -24.49
C ASP A 24 -3.31 -7.93 -23.96
N LEU A 25 -3.53 -6.63 -24.17
CA LEU A 25 -4.69 -5.91 -23.67
C LEU A 25 -5.51 -5.34 -24.82
N GLU A 26 -6.82 -5.60 -24.76
CA GLU A 26 -7.82 -4.90 -25.57
C GLU A 26 -8.14 -3.55 -24.91
N LEU A 27 -8.06 -2.49 -25.70
CA LEU A 27 -8.22 -1.11 -25.26
C LEU A 27 -9.44 -0.50 -25.96
N LEU A 28 -10.17 0.30 -25.20
CA LEU A 28 -11.24 1.13 -25.72
C LEU A 28 -10.68 2.42 -26.32
N ASP A 29 -11.40 3.01 -27.27
CA ASP A 29 -10.98 4.23 -27.98
C ASP A 29 -10.64 5.40 -27.04
N ASN A 30 -11.37 5.51 -25.94
CA ASN A 30 -11.17 6.55 -24.92
C ASN A 30 -9.95 6.32 -24.00
N GLU A 31 -9.32 5.15 -24.05
CA GLU A 31 -8.13 4.82 -23.26
C GLU A 31 -6.83 5.04 -24.03
N ILE A 32 -6.93 5.21 -25.35
CA ILE A 32 -5.79 5.36 -26.25
C ILE A 32 -5.05 6.65 -25.99
N GLN A 33 -3.73 6.52 -25.93
CA GLN A 33 -2.81 7.63 -25.81
C GLN A 33 -2.18 7.96 -27.17
N GLN A 34 -1.52 9.11 -27.27
CA GLN A 34 -0.94 9.57 -28.53
C GLN A 34 0.56 9.81 -28.37
N ASN A 35 1.32 9.46 -29.40
CA ASN A 35 2.73 9.81 -29.53
C ASN A 35 3.61 9.29 -28.39
N GLY A 36 3.41 8.02 -27.99
CA GLY A 36 4.21 7.42 -26.92
C GLY A 36 3.79 7.83 -25.51
N SER A 37 2.77 8.68 -25.34
CA SER A 37 2.31 9.09 -24.01
C SER A 37 1.69 7.92 -23.26
N ARG A 38 1.88 7.93 -21.93
CA ARG A 38 1.32 6.94 -21.01
C ARG A 38 0.20 7.58 -20.20
N LYS A 39 -0.72 6.75 -19.70
CA LYS A 39 -1.78 7.20 -18.80
C LYS A 39 -1.16 7.85 -17.57
N GLN A 40 -1.47 9.12 -17.34
CA GLN A 40 -1.10 9.77 -16.09
C GLN A 40 -1.96 9.19 -14.97
N ILE A 41 -1.29 8.59 -13.99
CA ILE A 41 -1.91 8.15 -12.75
C ILE A 41 -1.78 9.32 -11.79
N SER A 42 -2.92 9.92 -11.44
CA SER A 42 -2.97 10.82 -10.29
C SER A 42 -2.78 9.96 -9.05
N LEU A 43 -1.62 10.08 -8.42
CA LEU A 43 -1.41 9.52 -7.10
C LEU A 43 -2.01 10.51 -6.10
N ASP A 44 -2.76 9.99 -5.12
CA ASP A 44 -3.22 10.81 -4.01
C ASP A 44 -2.03 11.37 -3.21
N GLU A 45 -2.33 12.33 -2.32
CA GLU A 45 -1.38 13.02 -1.45
C GLU A 45 -0.29 12.13 -0.84
N PRO A 46 0.91 12.69 -0.58
CA PRO A 46 2.02 11.95 0.01
C PRO A 46 1.60 11.22 1.29
N THR A 47 1.89 9.92 1.35
CA THR A 47 1.55 9.09 2.50
C THR A 47 2.45 9.41 3.69
N SER A 48 1.85 9.82 4.81
CA SER A 48 2.54 10.01 6.10
C SER A 48 2.27 8.84 7.05
N LEU A 49 3.09 8.72 8.10
CA LEU A 49 2.91 7.70 9.13
C LEU A 49 1.62 7.93 9.94
N GLU A 50 1.15 9.17 10.09
CA GLU A 50 -0.10 9.54 10.77
C GLU A 50 -1.31 8.87 10.10
N ALA A 51 -1.24 8.57 8.80
CA ALA A 51 -2.28 7.80 8.12
C ALA A 51 -2.46 6.38 8.70
N ALA A 52 -1.51 5.88 9.49
CA ALA A 52 -1.67 4.65 10.25
C ALA A 52 -2.71 4.77 11.36
N GLU A 53 -3.18 5.96 11.73
CA GLU A 53 -4.25 6.14 12.72
C GLU A 53 -5.64 6.09 12.09
N LEU A 54 -5.72 6.15 10.76
CA LEU A 54 -6.98 6.04 10.03
C LEU A 54 -7.71 4.73 10.36
N SER A 55 -9.04 4.82 10.35
CA SER A 55 -9.90 3.66 10.53
C SER A 55 -9.75 2.69 9.35
N THR A 56 -10.03 1.40 9.58
CA THR A 56 -10.00 0.41 8.50
C THR A 56 -10.94 0.78 7.35
N ARG A 57 -12.06 1.45 7.65
CA ARG A 57 -13.02 1.92 6.64
C ARG A 57 -12.41 3.00 5.74
N ASP A 58 -11.66 3.93 6.32
CA ASP A 58 -11.00 4.99 5.55
C ASP A 58 -9.85 4.44 4.72
N LEU A 59 -9.10 3.47 5.27
CA LEU A 59 -8.02 2.78 4.57
C LEU A 59 -8.52 1.98 3.36
N LEU A 60 -9.71 1.39 3.42
CA LEU A 60 -10.32 0.68 2.28
C LEU A 60 -10.62 1.60 1.09
N GLY A 61 -10.78 2.90 1.31
CA GLY A 61 -11.00 3.89 0.25
C GLY A 61 -9.73 4.44 -0.39
N LYS A 62 -8.54 4.02 0.08
CA LYS A 62 -7.26 4.50 -0.43
C LYS A 62 -6.73 3.62 -1.56
N ASP A 63 -5.95 4.23 -2.45
CA ASP A 63 -5.34 3.50 -3.56
C ASP A 63 -4.22 2.54 -3.09
N SER A 64 -3.85 1.59 -3.95
CA SER A 64 -2.85 0.58 -3.59
C SER A 64 -1.43 1.11 -3.46
N TYR A 65 -1.10 2.22 -4.13
CA TYR A 65 0.19 2.87 -3.98
C TYR A 65 0.29 3.49 -2.58
N PHE A 66 -0.71 4.27 -2.17
CA PHE A 66 -0.84 4.83 -0.83
C PHE A 66 -0.73 3.75 0.25
N LEU A 67 -1.51 2.67 0.12
CA LEU A 67 -1.49 1.59 1.09
C LEU A 67 -0.15 0.84 1.14
N THR A 68 0.53 0.72 0.01
CA THR A 68 1.86 0.10 -0.07
C THR A 68 2.91 0.97 0.61
N CYS A 69 2.89 2.28 0.35
CA CYS A 69 3.76 3.25 1.02
C CYS A 69 3.50 3.26 2.53
N LEU A 70 2.24 3.28 2.96
CA LEU A 70 1.88 3.24 4.38
C LEU A 70 2.39 1.96 5.04
N LEU A 71 2.20 0.80 4.39
CA LEU A 71 2.69 -0.47 4.91
C LEU A 71 4.22 -0.49 5.09
N GLN A 72 4.97 0.16 4.20
CA GLN A 72 6.42 0.31 4.36
C GLN A 72 6.77 1.16 5.59
N LEU A 73 6.12 2.32 5.76
CA LEU A 73 6.33 3.22 6.90
C LEU A 73 6.02 2.53 8.24
N VAL A 74 4.88 1.85 8.33
CA VAL A 74 4.49 1.13 9.56
C VAL A 74 5.46 -0.01 9.90
N ARG A 75 6.02 -0.71 8.89
CA ARG A 75 7.03 -1.75 9.12
C ARG A 75 8.38 -1.18 9.60
N GLN A 76 8.76 0.01 9.10
CA GLN A 76 9.93 0.73 9.59
C GLN A 76 9.73 1.13 11.05
N GLU A 77 8.58 1.73 11.40
CA GLU A 77 8.29 2.10 12.78
C GLU A 77 8.27 0.89 13.72
N ARG A 78 7.66 -0.22 13.31
CA ARG A 78 7.71 -1.44 14.13
C ARG A 78 9.14 -1.85 14.49
N THR A 79 10.09 -1.64 13.58
CA THR A 79 11.51 -1.97 13.81
C THR A 79 12.12 -1.01 14.84
N ILE A 80 11.85 0.29 14.71
CA ILE A 80 12.29 1.33 15.66
C ILE A 80 11.70 1.06 17.04
N SER A 81 10.37 0.91 17.12
CA SER A 81 9.64 0.64 18.35
C SER A 81 10.07 -0.65 19.04
N TYR A 82 10.51 -1.68 18.29
CA TYR A 82 11.11 -2.89 18.87
C TYR A 82 12.47 -2.62 19.52
N HIS A 83 13.33 -1.83 18.87
CA HIS A 83 14.62 -1.44 19.45
C HIS A 83 14.43 -0.61 20.72
N ASP A 84 13.51 0.34 20.71
CA ASP A 84 13.17 1.15 21.88
C ASP A 84 12.68 0.25 23.02
N TYR A 85 11.72 -0.63 22.74
CA TYR A 85 11.22 -1.61 23.70
C TYR A 85 12.36 -2.43 24.34
N LEU A 86 13.30 -2.95 23.55
CA LEU A 86 14.45 -3.69 24.07
C LEU A 86 15.38 -2.83 24.92
N LEU A 87 15.57 -1.56 24.57
CA LEU A 87 16.40 -0.63 25.33
C LEU A 87 15.78 -0.33 26.71
N PHE A 88 14.47 -0.09 26.75
CA PHE A 88 13.73 0.13 28.00
C PHE A 88 13.76 -1.10 28.89
N PHE A 89 13.48 -2.29 28.34
CA PHE A 89 13.57 -3.57 29.07
C PHE A 89 14.95 -3.82 29.68
N LYS A 90 16.03 -3.43 28.99
CA LYS A 90 17.39 -3.55 29.54
C LYS A 90 17.65 -2.56 30.67
N LYS A 91 17.17 -1.32 30.55
CA LYS A 91 17.33 -0.27 31.57
C LYS A 91 16.52 -0.57 32.84
N ALA A 92 15.29 -1.05 32.70
CA ALA A 92 14.43 -1.39 33.82
C ALA A 92 14.98 -2.54 34.68
N ARG A 93 15.73 -3.49 34.10
CA ARG A 93 16.46 -4.52 34.86
C ARG A 93 17.59 -3.95 35.72
N HIS A 94 18.04 -2.72 35.47
CA HIS A 94 19.17 -2.09 36.16
C HIS A 94 18.76 -0.95 37.10
N GLN A 95 17.52 -0.47 37.06
CA GLN A 95 17.02 0.62 37.90
C GLN A 95 15.68 0.26 38.54
N GLU A 96 15.70 -0.08 39.83
CA GLU A 96 14.49 -0.21 40.65
C GLU A 96 13.94 1.19 40.96
N GLY A 97 12.77 1.54 40.40
CA GLY A 97 11.96 2.63 40.96
C GLY A 97 11.13 3.44 39.96
N ASP A 98 11.74 3.93 38.86
CA ASP A 98 11.12 4.99 38.03
C ASP A 98 10.69 4.53 36.62
N SER A 99 11.08 3.31 36.21
CA SER A 99 11.01 2.85 34.81
C SER A 99 9.73 2.07 34.42
N LEU A 100 8.80 1.83 35.35
CA LEU A 100 7.68 0.91 35.10
C LEU A 100 6.60 1.47 34.15
N ASP A 101 6.34 2.78 34.19
CA ASP A 101 5.38 3.41 33.28
C ASP A 101 5.94 3.60 31.87
N ASP A 102 7.23 3.89 31.76
CA ASP A 102 7.94 3.97 30.47
C ASP A 102 8.02 2.60 29.78
N ASP A 103 8.28 1.53 30.54
CA ASP A 103 8.25 0.15 30.04
C ASP A 103 6.86 -0.24 29.51
N ARG A 104 5.80 0.10 30.25
CA ARG A 104 4.42 -0.17 29.84
C ARG A 104 4.06 0.61 28.57
N ASN A 105 4.50 1.86 28.45
CA ASN A 105 4.26 2.68 27.27
C ASN A 105 5.02 2.16 26.03
N ALA A 106 6.28 1.77 26.21
CA ALA A 106 7.07 1.14 25.15
C ALA A 106 6.45 -0.18 24.67
N GLY A 107 5.96 -1.02 25.60
CA GLY A 107 5.23 -2.25 25.29
C GLY A 107 3.96 -2.00 24.48
N ARG A 108 3.12 -1.03 24.89
CA ARG A 108 1.89 -0.68 24.16
C ARG A 108 2.18 -0.12 22.77
N ARG A 109 3.21 0.72 22.62
CA ARG A 109 3.64 1.22 21.29
C ARG A 109 4.08 0.06 20.39
N TYR A 110 4.93 -0.83 20.89
CA TYR A 110 5.39 -1.98 20.12
C TYR A 110 4.24 -2.89 19.69
N GLU A 111 3.29 -3.15 20.58
CA GLU A 111 2.09 -3.94 20.27
C GLU A 111 1.24 -3.29 19.17
N TYR A 112 0.99 -1.98 19.27
CA TYR A 112 0.26 -1.23 18.25
C TYR A 112 0.92 -1.35 16.87
N TRP A 113 2.21 -1.06 16.77
CA TRP A 113 2.97 -1.13 15.52
C TRP A 113 3.17 -2.57 15.02
N THR A 114 2.99 -3.56 15.88
CA THR A 114 2.99 -4.98 15.48
C THR A 114 1.66 -5.39 14.87
N ARG A 115 0.53 -4.90 15.40
CA ARG A 115 -0.82 -5.22 14.93
C ARG A 115 -1.22 -4.46 13.66
N LYS A 116 -0.85 -3.18 13.53
CA LYS A 116 -1.27 -2.34 12.40
C LYS A 116 -0.87 -2.88 11.00
N PRO A 117 0.34 -3.45 10.79
CA PRO A 117 0.71 -4.08 9.51
C PRO A 117 -0.22 -5.22 9.08
N TRP A 118 -0.83 -5.96 10.01
CA TRP A 118 -1.77 -7.04 9.69
C TRP A 118 -3.05 -6.49 9.10
N ILE A 119 -3.58 -5.42 9.71
CA ILE A 119 -4.77 -4.72 9.22
C ILE A 119 -4.48 -4.15 7.82
N LEU A 120 -3.37 -3.41 7.66
CA LEU A 120 -2.98 -2.86 6.36
C LEU A 120 -2.74 -3.94 5.30
N GLY A 121 -2.09 -5.04 5.68
CA GLY A 121 -1.89 -6.20 4.81
C GLY A 121 -3.22 -6.79 4.33
N SER A 122 -4.20 -6.92 5.22
CA SER A 122 -5.53 -7.43 4.88
C SER A 122 -6.32 -6.53 3.92
N VAL A 123 -6.00 -5.23 3.87
CA VAL A 123 -6.60 -4.25 2.94
C VAL A 123 -5.85 -4.21 1.60
N VAL A 124 -4.51 -4.35 1.59
CA VAL A 124 -3.70 -4.37 0.37
C VAL A 124 -3.92 -5.63 -0.47
N VAL A 125 -4.06 -6.80 0.18
CA VAL A 125 -4.22 -8.10 -0.51
C VAL A 125 -5.46 -8.19 -1.41
N PRO A 126 -6.67 -7.78 -1.00
CA PRO A 126 -7.84 -7.79 -1.88
C PRO A 126 -7.68 -6.84 -3.08
N PHE A 127 -6.98 -5.72 -2.94
CA PHE A 127 -6.68 -4.85 -4.07
C PHE A 127 -5.76 -5.52 -5.11
N ARG A 128 -4.80 -6.34 -4.66
CA ARG A 128 -3.98 -7.19 -5.56
C ARG A 128 -4.75 -8.34 -6.20
N ARG A 129 -5.93 -8.70 -5.67
CA ARG A 129 -6.85 -9.70 -6.22
C ARG A 129 -8.03 -9.06 -6.98
N GLY A 130 -7.97 -7.75 -7.25
CA GLY A 130 -8.98 -7.02 -8.02
C GLY A 130 -9.18 -7.50 -9.47
N SER A 131 -8.32 -8.39 -9.99
CA SER A 131 -8.56 -9.09 -11.26
C SER A 131 -9.25 -10.46 -11.13
N GLN A 132 -9.67 -10.88 -9.92
CA GLN A 132 -10.33 -12.18 -9.70
C GLN A 132 -11.68 -12.10 -8.97
N MET A 133 -12.17 -10.92 -8.58
CA MET A 133 -13.52 -10.77 -8.00
C MET A 133 -14.66 -10.81 -9.04
N LEU A 134 -14.52 -11.63 -10.09
CA LEU A 134 -15.64 -12.07 -10.94
C LEU A 134 -16.00 -13.55 -10.73
N ILE A 135 -15.31 -14.27 -9.84
CA ILE A 135 -15.56 -15.70 -9.63
C ILE A 135 -15.73 -15.98 -8.14
N CYS A 136 -16.85 -15.54 -7.57
CA CYS A 136 -17.44 -16.12 -6.37
C CYS A 136 -18.92 -15.70 -6.30
N ASN A 137 -19.66 -16.11 -7.32
CA ASN A 137 -21.11 -16.30 -7.23
C ASN A 137 -21.39 -17.70 -7.74
N GLN A 138 -21.33 -18.67 -6.83
CA GLN A 138 -22.10 -19.92 -6.88
C GLN A 138 -22.11 -20.57 -5.50
#